data_AF-A0AAV9P7X4-F1
#
_entry.id   AF-A0AAV9P7X4-F1
#
_cell.length_a   1.000
_cell.length_b   1.000
_cell.length_c   1.000
_cell.angle_alpha   90.00
_cell.angle_beta   90.00
_cell.angle_gamma   90.00
#
_symmetry.space_group_name_H-M   'P 1'
#
loop_
_entity.id
_entity.type
_entity.pdbx_description
1 polymer ?
#
loop_
_entity_poly.entity_id
_entity_poly.type
_entity_poly.pdbx_seq_one_letter_code
_entity_poly.pdbx_strand_id
1 'polypeptide(L)'
;MPIALNNIGYRTYFANAIWDIAIIGLIWYYWVETKNLTLEEIDAIFEEKHSNVPDIEQIRTGKATLDVGAVEQELEKKVIATKRG
;
A
#
# COMPACT_ATOMS: atom_id res chain seq x y z
N MET A 1 30.63 9.95 2.85
CA MET A 1 31.09 9.57 4.21
C MET A 1 32.43 10.16 4.69
N PRO A 2 33.26 10.93 3.94
CA PRO A 2 34.45 11.56 4.55
C PRO A 2 34.14 12.89 5.28
N ILE A 3 33.20 13.70 4.77
CA ILE A 3 32.90 15.04 5.30
C ILE A 3 32.22 14.99 6.69
N ALA A 4 31.28 14.06 6.88
CA ALA A 4 30.54 13.93 8.14
C ALA A 4 31.45 13.43 9.29
N LEU A 5 32.31 12.44 9.03
CA LEU A 5 33.28 11.96 10.00
C LEU A 5 34.36 13.02 10.29
N ASN A 6 34.79 13.79 9.30
CA ASN A 6 35.83 14.82 9.48
C ASN A 6 35.35 16.01 10.32
N ASN A 7 34.06 16.38 10.23
CA ASN A 7 33.51 17.55 10.94
C ASN A 7 32.79 17.21 12.25
N ILE A 8 32.22 16.01 12.37
CA ILE A 8 31.35 15.61 13.50
C ILE A 8 31.94 14.42 14.28
N GLY A 9 32.88 13.67 13.69
CA GLY A 9 33.57 12.55 14.34
C GLY A 9 32.62 11.44 14.79
N TYR A 10 32.85 10.87 15.97
CA TYR A 10 32.10 9.74 16.51
C TYR A 10 30.58 10.00 16.69
N ARG A 11 30.15 11.26 16.66
CA ARG A 11 28.73 11.62 16.83
C ARG A 11 27.87 11.18 15.64
N THR A 12 28.44 10.93 14.47
CA THR A 12 27.70 10.33 13.35
C THR A 12 27.19 8.92 13.66
N TYR A 13 27.86 8.17 14.54
CA TYR A 13 27.36 6.87 14.99
C TYR A 13 26.07 6.99 15.80
N PHE A 14 25.92 8.06 16.58
CA PHE A 14 24.67 8.34 17.30
C PHE A 14 23.55 8.72 16.34
N ALA A 15 23.84 9.47 15.27
CA ALA A 15 22.86 9.77 14.24
C ALA A 15 22.37 8.49 13.54
N ASN A 16 23.29 7.57 13.19
CA ASN A 16 22.91 6.27 12.63
C ASN A 16 22.12 5.42 13.63
N ALA A 17 22.52 5.39 14.91
CA ALA A 17 21.79 4.64 15.93
C ALA A 17 20.34 5.17 16.13
N ILE A 18 20.15 6.49 16.11
CA ILE A 18 18.80 7.09 16.16
C ILE A 18 18.00 6.72 14.91
N TRP A 19 18.64 6.73 13.74
CA TRP A 19 18.01 6.31 12.49
C TRP A 19 17.58 4.84 12.53
N ASP A 20 18.44 3.95 13.01
CA ASP A 20 18.14 2.52 13.17
C ASP A 20 16.97 2.31 14.13
N ILE A 21 16.92 3.03 15.26
CA ILE A 21 15.80 2.98 16.21
C ILE A 21 14.50 3.45 15.55
N ALA A 22 14.54 4.52 14.75
CA ALA A 22 13.36 5.01 14.03
C ALA A 22 12.84 3.96 13.04
N ILE A 23 13.74 3.32 12.28
CA ILE A 23 13.38 2.24 11.36
C ILE A 23 12.82 1.03 12.10
N ILE A 24 13.42 0.62 13.22
CA ILE A 24 12.91 -0.46 14.06
C ILE A 24 11.49 -0.13 14.56
N GLY A 25 11.23 1.11 14.95
CA GLY A 25 9.89 1.56 15.34
C GLY A 25 8.87 1.46 14.20
N LEU A 26 9.26 1.86 12.99
CA LEU A 26 8.42 1.72 11.80
C LEU A 26 8.15 0.26 11.46
N ILE A 27 9.17 -0.60 11.51
CA ILE A 27 9.01 -2.04 11.32
C ILE A 27 8.06 -2.58 12.38
N TRP A 28 8.26 -2.28 13.66
CA TRP A 28 7.39 -2.81 14.71
C TRP A 28 5.90 -2.47 14.53
N TYR A 29 5.59 -1.27 14.04
CA TYR A 29 4.19 -0.84 13.84
C TYR A 29 3.60 -1.25 12.48
N TYR A 30 4.36 -1.14 11.39
CA TYR A 30 3.86 -1.34 10.02
C TYR A 30 4.23 -2.69 9.40
N TRP A 31 5.12 -3.47 10.03
CA TRP A 31 5.52 -4.75 9.48
C TRP A 31 4.39 -5.77 9.54
N VAL A 32 4.02 -6.26 8.37
CA VAL A 32 3.14 -7.41 8.20
C VAL A 32 4.02 -8.63 7.91
N GLU A 33 3.80 -9.72 8.65
CA GLU A 33 4.51 -10.98 8.38
C GLU A 33 3.97 -11.62 7.09
N THR A 34 4.81 -11.64 6.06
CA THR A 34 4.49 -12.25 4.75
C THR A 34 5.06 -13.66 4.58
N LYS A 35 5.71 -14.22 5.61
CA LYS A 35 6.32 -15.54 5.53
C LYS A 35 5.25 -16.62 5.39
N ASN A 36 5.47 -17.52 4.43
CA ASN A 36 4.56 -18.63 4.09
C ASN A 36 3.20 -18.22 3.51
N LEU A 37 3.02 -16.95 3.17
CA LEU A 37 1.87 -16.51 2.38
C LEU A 37 2.17 -16.62 0.90
N THR A 38 1.18 -17.03 0.12
CA THR A 38 1.20 -16.96 -1.34
C THR A 38 1.07 -15.51 -1.81
N LEU A 39 1.42 -15.23 -3.08
CA LEU A 39 1.26 -13.90 -3.64
C LEU A 39 -0.20 -13.43 -3.61
N GLU A 40 -1.16 -14.34 -3.78
CA GLU A 40 -2.60 -14.05 -3.71
C GLU A 40 -3.05 -13.67 -2.29
N GLU A 41 -2.53 -14.34 -1.26
CA GLU A 41 -2.84 -14.00 0.14
C GLU A 41 -2.20 -12.69 0.59
N ILE A 42 -0.99 -12.39 0.09
CA ILE A 42 -0.34 -11.10 0.34
C ILE A 42 -1.16 -9.99 -0.33
N ASP A 43 -1.58 -10.19 -1.59
CA ASP A 43 -2.40 -9.22 -2.31
C ASP A 43 -3.71 -8.94 -1.54
N ALA A 44 -4.39 -10.00 -1.05
CA ALA A 44 -5.60 -9.85 -0.24
C ALA A 44 -5.40 -9.08 1.09
N ILE A 45 -4.20 -9.11 1.68
CA ILE A 45 -3.90 -8.34 2.91
C ILE A 45 -3.63 -6.86 2.60
N PHE A 46 -3.03 -6.59 1.44
CA PHE A 46 -2.66 -5.24 1.01
C PHE A 46 -3.68 -4.60 0.05
N GLU A 47 -4.77 -5.31 -0.29
CA GLU A 47 -5.84 -4.80 -1.14
C GLU A 47 -6.64 -3.71 -0.41
N GLU A 48 -6.13 -2.48 -0.47
CA GLU A 48 -6.95 -1.30 -0.31
C GLU A 48 -7.87 -1.18 -1.53
N LYS A 49 -9.18 -0.97 -1.31
CA LYS A 49 -10.17 -0.74 -2.38
C LYS A 49 -9.71 0.38 -3.31
N HIS A 50 -9.04 0.04 -4.41
CA HIS A 50 -8.68 0.96 -5.49
C HIS A 50 -9.84 1.21 -6.46
N SER A 51 -10.99 0.59 -6.21
CA SER A 51 -12.21 0.76 -7.00
C SER A 51 -13.39 1.03 -6.07
N ASN A 52 -14.21 2.02 -6.42
CA ASN A 52 -15.49 2.31 -5.75
C ASN A 52 -16.52 1.18 -5.99
N VAL A 53 -16.15 0.15 -6.76
CA VAL A 53 -16.94 -1.03 -7.02
C VAL A 53 -16.78 -2.01 -5.84
N PRO A 54 -17.89 -2.45 -5.21
CA PRO A 54 -17.86 -3.48 -4.19
C PRO A 54 -17.26 -4.79 -4.73
N ASP A 55 -16.53 -5.49 -3.86
CA ASP A 55 -15.97 -6.79 -4.16
C ASP A 55 -17.06 -7.80 -4.57
N ILE A 56 -16.80 -8.58 -5.61
CA ILE A 56 -17.70 -9.56 -6.20
C ILE A 56 -18.13 -10.64 -5.19
N GLU A 57 -17.24 -11.01 -4.27
CA GLU A 57 -17.54 -11.93 -3.17
C GLU A 57 -18.56 -11.30 -2.20
N GLN A 58 -18.44 -10.00 -1.90
CA GLN A 58 -19.37 -9.27 -1.01
C GLN A 58 -20.77 -9.13 -1.61
N ILE A 59 -20.87 -9.03 -2.93
CA ILE A 59 -22.14 -9.04 -3.68
C ILE A 59 -22.74 -10.45 -3.69
N ARG A 60 -21.92 -11.48 -3.90
CA ARG A 60 -22.36 -12.89 -3.88
C ARG A 60 -22.86 -13.34 -2.51
N THR A 61 -22.24 -12.89 -1.43
CA THR A 61 -22.65 -13.17 -0.05
C THR A 61 -23.75 -12.23 0.46
N GLY A 62 -24.23 -11.29 -0.37
CA GLY A 62 -25.35 -10.40 -0.04
C GLY A 62 -25.03 -9.32 1.00
N LYS A 63 -23.75 -9.09 1.32
CA LYS A 63 -23.31 -8.05 2.26
C LYS A 63 -23.19 -6.66 1.62
N ALA A 64 -23.15 -6.57 0.30
CA ALA A 64 -23.10 -5.32 -0.45
C ALA A 64 -24.01 -5.38 -1.68
N THR A 65 -24.70 -4.28 -1.98
CA THR A 65 -25.50 -4.10 -3.19
C THR A 65 -24.65 -3.42 -4.26
N LEU A 66 -24.45 -4.09 -5.41
CA LEU A 66 -23.83 -3.48 -6.58
C LEU A 66 -24.85 -2.58 -7.28
N ASP A 67 -24.60 -1.27 -7.30
CA ASP A 67 -25.35 -0.36 -8.17
C ASP A 67 -24.79 -0.45 -9.59
N VAL A 68 -25.42 -1.30 -10.40
CA VAL A 68 -25.02 -1.56 -11.79
C VAL A 68 -25.00 -0.27 -12.63
N GLY A 69 -25.88 0.70 -12.34
CA GLY A 69 -25.96 1.95 -13.10
C GLY A 69 -24.77 2.88 -12.86
N ALA A 70 -24.25 2.92 -11.64
CA ALA A 70 -23.04 3.70 -11.32
C ALA A 70 -21.78 3.11 -11.99
N VAL A 71 -21.69 1.77 -12.05
CA VAL A 71 -20.57 1.07 -12.69
C VAL A 71 -20.54 1.29 -14.20
N GLU A 72 -21.69 1.25 -14.86
CA GLU A 72 -21.80 1.52 -16.30
C GLU A 72 -21.32 2.95 -16.64
N GLN A 73 -21.71 3.95 -15.84
CA GLN A 73 -21.28 5.34 -16.06
C GLN A 73 -19.77 5.54 -15.86
N GLU A 74 -19.16 4.88 -14.88
CA GLU A 74 -17.71 4.92 -14.70
C GLU A 74 -16.97 4.20 -15.85
N LEU A 75 -17.51 3.07 -16.33
CA LEU A 75 -16.95 2.33 -17.45
C LEU A 75 -17.01 3.14 -18.74
N GLU A 76 -18.14 3.80 -19.03
CA GLU A 76 -18.29 4.69 -20.18
C GLU A 76 -17.30 5.85 -20.13
N LYS A 77 -17.14 6.50 -18.96
CA LYS A 77 -16.15 7.58 -18.79
C LYS A 77 -14.72 7.10 -19.03
N LYS A 78 -14.34 5.94 -18.49
CA LYS A 78 -13.01 5.34 -18.70
C LYS A 78 -12.80 4.96 -20.16
N VAL A 79 -13.78 4.35 -20.82
CA VAL A 79 -13.71 3.97 -22.24
C VAL A 79 -13.58 5.21 -23.14
N ILE A 80 -14.30 6.29 -22.84
CA ILE A 80 -14.20 7.56 -23.57
C ILE A 80 -12.83 8.22 -23.36
N ALA A 81 -12.28 8.16 -22.13
CA ALA A 81 -10.95 8.69 -21.83
C ALA A 81 -9.84 7.90 -22.55
N THR A 82 -9.90 6.57 -22.54
CA THR A 82 -8.92 5.70 -23.23
C THR A 82 -8.98 5.83 -24.75
N LYS A 83 -10.16 6.08 -25.34
CA LYS A 83 -10.28 6.33 -26.80
C LYS A 83 -9.75 7.70 -27.25
N ARG A 84 -9.41 8.60 -26.32
CA ARG A 84 -8.96 9.97 -26.60
C ARG A 84 -7.46 10.21 -26.35
N GLY A 85 -6.73 9.21 -25.85
CA GLY A 85 -5.27 9.21 -25.73
C GLY A 85 -4.63 8.38 -26.83
#